data_AF-A0A517XX46-F1
#
_entry.id   AF-A0A517XX46-F1
#
_cell.length_a   1.000
_cell.length_b   1.000
_cell.length_c   1.000
_cell.angle_alpha   90.00
_cell.angle_beta   90.00
_cell.angle_gamma   90.00
#
_symmetry.space_group_name_H-M   'P 1'
#
loop_
_entity.id
_entity.type
_entity.pdbx_description
1 polymer ?
#
loop_
_entity_poly.entity_id
_entity_poly.type
_entity_poly.pdbx_seq_one_letter_code
_entity_poly.pdbx_strand_id
1 'polypeptide(L)' 'MNPTSHDELVEALAELRQALPSLRLGQLVANLATVARGPEAGVVWDVNDDELLAAARWQLAQLTQPAAS' A
#
# COMPACT_ATOMS: atom_id res chain seq x y z
N MET A 1 17.17 4.73 2.39
CA MET A 1 15.89 5.44 2.61
C MET A 1 15.99 6.77 1.90
N ASN A 2 15.21 6.97 0.83
CA ASN A 2 15.13 8.25 0.16
C ASN A 2 14.06 9.08 0.88
N PRO A 3 14.38 10.23 1.50
CA PRO A 3 13.43 10.97 2.34
C PRO A 3 12.13 11.34 1.59
N THR A 4 12.19 11.52 0.26
CA THR A 4 11.00 11.76 -0.56
C THR A 4 10.06 10.56 -0.61
N SER A 5 10.59 9.33 -0.63
CA SER A 5 9.76 8.11 -0.70
C SER A 5 8.95 7.87 0.57
N HIS A 6 9.47 8.31 1.72
CA HIS A 6 8.75 8.21 2.99
C HIS A 6 7.51 9.11 3.00
N ASP A 7 7.67 10.38 2.65
CA ASP A 7 6.58 11.35 2.62
C ASP A 7 5.52 10.95 1.59
N GLU A 8 5.94 10.53 0.38
CA GLU A 8 5.06 10.02 -0.66
C GLU A 8 4.28 8.76 -0.20
N LEU A 9 4.90 7.87 0.58
CA LEU A 9 4.22 6.71 1.15
C LEU A 9 3.15 7.13 2.17
N VAL A 10 3.46 8.07 3.05
CA VAL A 10 2.50 8.57 4.04
C VAL A 10 1.29 9.21 3.36
N GLU A 11 1.51 9.99 2.30
CA GLU A 11 0.44 10.58 1.48
C GLU A 11 -0.42 9.50 0.81
N ALA A 12 0.21 8.52 0.15
CA ALA A 12 -0.51 7.43 -0.51
C ALA A 12 -1.32 6.58 0.49
N LEU A 13 -0.80 6.35 1.70
CA LEU A 13 -1.54 5.67 2.77
C LEU A 13 -2.75 6.49 3.22
N ALA A 14 -2.63 7.82 3.31
CA ALA A 14 -3.75 8.69 3.66
C ALA A 14 -4.87 8.62 2.60
N GLU A 15 -4.51 8.63 1.31
CA GLU A 15 -5.48 8.45 0.21
C GLU A 15 -6.18 7.09 0.29
N LEU A 16 -5.43 6.01 0.50
CA LEU A 16 -6.00 4.67 0.65
C LEU A 16 -6.91 4.56 1.88
N ARG A 17 -6.62 5.27 2.97
CA ARG A 17 -7.51 5.33 4.15
C ARG A 17 -8.84 6.00 3.83
N GLN A 18 -8.85 7.01 2.96
CA GLN A 18 -10.08 7.65 2.50
C GLN A 18 -10.87 6.74 1.55
N ALA A 19 -10.19 6.06 0.63
CA ALA A 19 -10.82 5.17 -0.35
C ALA A 19 -11.33 3.85 0.26
N LEU A 20 -10.69 3.36 1.33
CA LEU A 20 -11.00 2.08 1.98
C LEU A 20 -11.25 2.26 3.49
N PRO A 21 -12.28 3.04 3.89
CA PRO A 21 -12.45 3.47 5.28
C PRO A 21 -12.64 2.30 6.26
N SER A 22 -13.20 1.18 5.79
CA SER A 22 -13.48 -0.03 6.58
C SER A 22 -12.22 -0.85 6.94
N LEU A 23 -11.12 -0.72 6.20
CA LEU A 23 -9.87 -1.42 6.51
C LEU A 23 -9.14 -0.71 7.64
N ARG A 24 -8.67 -1.43 8.66
CA ARG A 24 -7.79 -0.84 9.69
C ARG A 24 -6.43 -0.51 9.08
N LEU A 25 -5.74 0.53 9.56
CA LEU A 25 -4.43 0.94 9.04
C LEU A 25 -3.41 -0.21 9.03
N GLY A 26 -3.27 -0.95 10.13
CA GLY A 26 -2.34 -2.09 10.17
C GLY A 26 -2.69 -3.20 9.17
N GLN A 27 -3.98 -3.39 8.87
CA GLN A 27 -4.42 -4.35 7.85
C GLN A 27 -4.09 -3.84 6.45
N LEU A 28 -4.26 -2.55 6.19
CA LEU A 28 -3.88 -1.92 4.93
C LEU A 28 -2.39 -2.12 4.67
N VAL A 29 -1.52 -1.81 5.64
CA VAL A 29 -0.07 -1.97 5.52
C VAL A 29 0.31 -3.44 5.28
N ALA A 30 -0.29 -4.39 6.02
CA ALA A 30 -0.03 -5.82 5.81
C ALA A 30 -0.47 -6.31 4.41
N ASN A 31 -1.58 -5.79 3.89
CA ASN A 31 -2.03 -6.11 2.54
C ASN A 31 -1.08 -5.53 1.48
N LEU A 32 -0.60 -4.29 1.66
CA LEU A 32 0.37 -3.69 0.74
C LEU A 32 1.71 -4.43 0.74
N ALA A 33 2.18 -4.90 1.91
CA ALA A 33 3.35 -5.76 1.98
C ALA A 33 3.15 -7.07 1.20
N THR A 34 1.95 -7.67 1.31
CA THR A 34 1.57 -8.84 0.50
C THR A 34 1.56 -8.54 -1.00
N VAL A 35 1.07 -7.37 -1.41
CA VAL A 35 1.09 -6.94 -2.82
C VAL A 35 2.53 -6.76 -3.32
N ALA A 36 3.40 -6.17 -2.50
CA ALA A 36 4.78 -5.86 -2.88
C ALA A 36 5.65 -7.11 -3.06
N ARG A 37 5.49 -8.11 -2.18
CA ARG A 37 6.44 -9.22 -2.06
C ARG A 37 5.81 -10.61 -1.98
N GLY A 38 4.48 -10.72 -2.03
CA GLY A 38 3.74 -11.98 -1.93
C GLY A 38 3.30 -12.34 -0.50
N PRO A 39 2.53 -13.43 -0.34
CA PRO A 39 1.82 -13.76 0.91
C PRO A 39 2.66 -14.47 1.97
N GLU A 40 3.97 -14.24 2.00
CA GLU A 40 4.86 -14.90 2.96
C GLU A 40 4.69 -14.34 4.38
N ALA A 41 4.75 -15.23 5.37
CA ALA A 41 4.63 -14.83 6.77
C ALA A 41 5.79 -13.90 7.16
N GLY A 42 5.45 -12.74 7.72
CA GLY A 42 6.44 -11.78 8.20
C GLY A 42 6.93 -10.77 7.14
N VAL A 43 6.45 -10.87 5.89
CA VAL A 43 6.86 -9.95 4.80
C VAL A 43 6.68 -8.47 5.11
N VAL A 44 5.74 -8.14 6.00
CA VAL A 44 5.50 -6.78 6.51
C VAL A 44 6.68 -6.19 7.28
N TRP A 45 7.56 -7.02 7.84
CA TRP A 45 8.74 -6.58 8.57
C TRP A 45 9.94 -6.29 7.66
N ASP A 46 9.96 -6.89 6.46
CA ASP A 46 11.10 -6.83 5.54
C ASP A 46 10.89 -5.88 4.35
N VAL A 47 9.64 -5.51 4.06
CA VAL A 47 9.29 -4.57 2.99
C VAL A 47 9.80 -3.17 3.31
N ASN A 48 10.38 -2.48 2.32
CA ASN A 48 10.85 -1.11 2.48
C ASN A 48 9.82 -0.08 1.97
N ASP A 49 10.05 1.20 2.29
CA ASP A 49 9.15 2.29 1.92
C ASP A 49 8.90 2.40 0.40
N ASP A 50 9.92 2.15 -0.44
CA ASP A 50 9.80 2.23 -1.91
C ASP A 50 8.87 1.13 -2.47
N GLU A 51 9.00 -0.09 -1.94
CA GLU A 51 8.16 -1.23 -2.30
C GLU A 51 6.72 -1.06 -1.80
N LEU A 52 6.56 -0.55 -0.58
CA LEU A 52 5.26 -0.19 -0.02
C LEU A 52 4.58 0.92 -0.83
N LEU A 53 5.34 1.92 -1.27
CA LEU A 53 4.86 3.02 -2.10
C LEU A 53 4.43 2.51 -3.48
N ALA A 54 5.21 1.63 -4.10
CA ALA A 54 4.85 0.99 -5.36
C ALA A 54 3.54 0.19 -5.24
N ALA A 55 3.40 -0.59 -4.17
CA ALA A 55 2.16 -1.33 -3.88
C ALA A 55 0.97 -0.39 -3.62
N ALA A 56 1.17 0.71 -2.89
CA ALA A 56 0.13 1.69 -2.60
C ALA A 56 -0.38 2.36 -3.89
N ARG A 57 0.53 2.78 -4.77
CA ARG A 57 0.20 3.36 -6.09
C ARG A 57 -0.56 2.38 -6.96
N TRP A 58 -0.12 1.12 -7.00
CA TRP A 58 -0.83 0.07 -7.71
C TRP A 58 -2.25 -0.10 -7.16
N GLN A 59 -2.42 -0.19 -5.84
CA GLN A 59 -3.73 -0.34 -5.22
C GLN A 59 -4.67 0.84 -5.52
N LEU A 60 -4.18 2.09 -5.49
CA LEU A 60 -4.95 3.28 -5.86
C LEU A 60 -5.39 3.24 -7.34
N ALA A 61 -4.50 2.79 -8.23
CA ALA A 61 -4.84 2.62 -9.64
C ALA A 61 -5.95 1.57 -9.82
N GLN A 62 -5.88 0.44 -9.11
CA GLN A 62 -6.91 -0.60 -9.14
C GLN A 62 -8.28 -0.10 -8.65
N LEU A 63 -8.32 0.80 -7.67
CA LEU A 63 -9.58 1.39 -7.18
C LEU A 63 -10.22 2.37 -8.15
N THR A 64 -9.40 2.98 -9.02
CA THR A 64 -9.85 3.94 -10.03
C THR A 64 -10.28 3.25 -11.33
N GLN A 65 -9.81 2.03 -11.57
CA GLN A 65 -10.24 1.24 -12.72
C GLN A 65 -11.71 0.80 -12.52
N PRO A 66 -12.59 1.03 -13.52
CA PRO A 66 -13.93 0.46 -13.47
C PRO A 66 -13.80 -1.06 -13.44
N ALA A 67 -14.50 -1.70 -12.52
CA ALA A 67 -14.54 -3.15 -12.43
C ALA A 67 -14.88 -3.71 -13.82
N ALA A 68 -13.92 -4.42 -14.43
CA ALA A 68 -14.13 -5.08 -15.70
C ALA A 68 -15.38 -5.97 -15.54
N SER A 69 -16.43 -5.62 -16.29
CA SER A 69 -17.75 -6.27 -16.25
C SER A 69 -17.72 -7.63 -16.94
#